data_AF-A0A0H5CIQ4-F1
#
_entry.id   AF-A0A0H5CIQ4-F1
#
_cell.length_a   1.000
_cell.length_b   1.000
_cell.length_c   1.000
_cell.angle_alpha   90.00
_cell.angle_beta   90.00
_cell.angle_gamma   90.00
#
_symmetry.space_group_name_H-M   'P 1'
#
loop_
_entity.id
_entity.type
_entity.pdbx_description
1 polymer ?
#
loop_
_entity_poly.entity_id
_entity_poly.type
_entity_poly.pdbx_seq_one_letter_code
_entity_poly.pdbx_strand_id
1 'polypeptide(L)'
;MLQHLPIEIVEQIVPYLDVQDIDNLLSIECFKGMLQSRVLVVECGAGKPELPVFLRPPKLPEIFPNLTKRCTSEEFTDNIPMIETYICLVILSDSFNGAEMIEHQDRHICKKYYFAGVKKCTIHPDTFNFLRKKTASMDTICCPSVDCVSFRGNLDTSQLQFPKLTHLELRDLSFIPSRLDFPLLTNLTLFRCESSDVSSRWKLPNLRTLFVRGKFRSINSSIDYETTTMKYLDLDEIEDMNEWSRISNKSLRNLDVRNLKKNFILHHMKLESLQSLVIHSDSITISNLDLPNAETMEVKLTGSENSLNFIFSINAPRLVFLELGGKTVGLLKGINIPSLKTVHFEETGDPLTEASNTFLKGVKRVRAEYTSWWKFCPHIEKLEFCGSESQCRELELFHFSELKSFTLLPSNPQGDGGWKQLICPDAPGLEAFEIRNSSVHHVIDNLGRYDNLKTISIFQDWEANTYPPDFHFKSLKFSNLVKLKIKLCSTDVVIITDCYFPKLTKVEIEREHYHVDRIPRDRDLSLVEMEAPKLRSLYISGISLVDDFVVSQYPNLRSLTIIKCSQLKTLTVEECPLLETFELYSSHKVSLNHDGCLNSLWGDSSNSSSRFGKKMKSILQKLKNPLKPKD
;
A
#
# COMPACT_ATOMS: atom_id res chain seq x y z
N MET A 1 33.33 -37.13 6.14
CA MET A 1 33.71 -37.21 7.57
C MET A 1 33.43 -35.91 8.32
N LEU A 2 33.93 -34.77 7.80
CA LEU A 2 33.61 -33.41 8.27
C LEU A 2 32.16 -32.98 7.97
N GLN A 3 31.54 -33.53 6.92
CA GLN A 3 30.16 -33.27 6.46
C GLN A 3 29.00 -33.53 7.44
N HIS A 4 29.26 -34.04 8.65
CA HIS A 4 28.24 -34.25 9.69
C HIS A 4 28.34 -33.25 10.86
N LEU A 5 29.40 -32.43 10.86
CA LEU A 5 29.47 -31.24 11.69
C LEU A 5 28.87 -30.08 10.88
N PRO A 6 28.25 -29.08 11.52
CA PRO A 6 27.90 -27.84 10.84
C PRO A 6 29.12 -27.32 10.09
N ILE A 7 28.94 -26.91 8.83
CA ILE A 7 30.05 -26.50 7.94
C ILE A 7 30.88 -25.37 8.58
N GLU A 8 30.21 -24.58 9.41
CA GLU A 8 30.72 -23.51 10.23
C GLU A 8 31.76 -23.99 11.26
N ILE A 9 31.54 -25.16 11.88
CA ILE A 9 32.45 -25.75 12.86
C ILE A 9 33.65 -26.41 12.16
N VAL A 10 33.41 -26.98 10.98
CA VAL A 10 34.46 -27.61 10.15
C VAL A 10 35.49 -26.59 9.67
N GLU A 11 35.03 -25.51 9.04
CA GLU A 11 35.91 -24.50 8.45
C GLU A 11 36.79 -23.79 9.48
N GLN A 12 36.37 -23.80 10.75
CA GLN A 12 37.02 -23.08 11.84
C GLN A 12 37.99 -23.95 12.66
N ILE A 13 37.86 -25.28 12.60
CA ILE A 13 38.74 -26.23 13.30
C ILE A 13 39.83 -26.79 12.37
N VAL A 14 39.56 -26.91 11.07
CA VAL A 14 40.50 -27.43 10.07
C VAL A 14 41.87 -26.71 10.04
N PRO A 15 41.98 -25.37 10.21
CA PRO A 15 43.28 -24.69 10.22
C PRO A 15 44.18 -25.02 11.42
N TYR A 16 43.62 -25.64 12.47
CA TYR A 16 44.30 -25.98 13.73
C TYR A 16 44.65 -27.46 13.83
N LEU A 17 44.33 -28.24 12.81
CA LEU A 17 44.74 -29.64 12.70
C LEU A 17 46.07 -29.65 11.94
N ASP A 18 47.13 -30.18 12.56
CA ASP A 18 48.44 -30.29 11.92
C ASP A 18 48.32 -31.22 10.70
N VAL A 19 49.09 -30.97 9.64
CA VAL A 19 48.99 -31.73 8.37
C VAL A 19 49.26 -33.22 8.62
N GLN A 20 50.10 -33.55 9.60
CA GLN A 20 50.35 -34.92 10.04
C GLN A 20 49.19 -35.58 10.80
N ASP A 21 48.28 -34.80 11.40
CA ASP A 21 47.07 -35.31 12.07
C ASP A 21 45.94 -35.62 11.07
N ILE A 22 45.94 -34.93 9.91
CA ILE A 22 45.00 -35.16 8.81
C ILE A 22 45.39 -36.43 8.03
N ASP A 23 46.69 -36.65 7.82
CA ASP A 23 47.21 -37.84 7.12
C ASP A 23 47.16 -39.12 7.97
N ASN A 24 47.09 -39.00 9.31
CA ASN A 24 46.97 -40.12 10.25
C ASN A 24 45.55 -40.35 10.79
N LEU A 25 44.49 -39.87 10.11
CA LEU A 25 43.12 -39.98 10.61
C LEU A 25 42.69 -41.45 10.81
N LEU A 26 42.79 -41.87 12.08
CA LEU A 26 41.98 -42.89 12.75
C LEU A 26 40.51 -42.74 12.31
N SER A 27 39.76 -43.84 12.33
CA SER A 27 38.36 -43.91 11.87
C SER A 27 37.52 -42.70 12.33
N ILE A 28 36.47 -42.35 11.56
CA ILE A 28 35.50 -41.27 11.85
C ILE A 28 35.11 -41.21 13.34
N GLU A 29 35.00 -42.38 13.97
CA GLU A 29 34.64 -42.55 15.38
C GLU A 29 35.72 -42.07 16.35
N CYS A 30 37.00 -42.29 16.05
CA CYS A 30 38.11 -41.84 16.87
C CYS A 30 38.27 -40.31 16.84
N PHE A 31 38.15 -39.69 15.66
CA PHE A 31 38.16 -38.23 15.52
C PHE A 31 36.97 -37.58 16.23
N LYS A 32 35.76 -38.18 16.12
CA LYS A 32 34.58 -37.75 16.91
C LYS A 32 34.83 -37.86 18.42
N GLY A 33 35.45 -38.95 18.87
CA GLY A 33 35.82 -39.15 20.28
C GLY A 33 36.86 -38.13 20.80
N MET A 34 37.84 -37.76 19.97
CA MET A 34 38.81 -36.71 20.32
C MET A 34 38.16 -35.33 20.39
N LEU A 35 37.28 -34.97 19.44
CA LEU A 35 36.55 -33.70 19.50
C LEU A 35 35.61 -33.63 20.71
N GLN A 36 34.93 -34.73 21.04
CA GLN A 36 34.06 -34.85 22.22
C GLN A 36 34.76 -34.55 23.54
N SER A 37 36.06 -34.84 23.62
CA SER A 37 36.87 -34.62 24.82
C SER A 37 37.58 -33.27 24.85
N ARG A 38 37.63 -32.54 23.73
CA ARG A 38 38.39 -31.28 23.56
C ARG A 38 37.53 -30.05 23.25
N VAL A 39 36.22 -30.20 23.05
CA VAL A 39 35.26 -29.10 22.90
C VAL A 39 34.34 -29.05 24.12
N LEU A 40 34.22 -27.87 24.75
CA LEU A 40 33.32 -27.64 25.88
C LEU A 40 32.13 -26.79 25.44
N VAL A 41 30.92 -27.24 25.77
CA VAL A 41 29.69 -26.46 25.59
C VAL A 41 29.33 -25.75 26.88
N VAL A 42 29.17 -24.43 26.82
CA VAL A 42 28.74 -23.61 27.96
C VAL A 42 27.32 -23.14 27.71
N GLU A 43 26.39 -23.50 28.59
CA GLU A 43 24.98 -23.12 28.49
C GLU A 43 24.71 -21.86 29.33
N CYS A 44 24.48 -20.74 28.65
CA CYS A 44 24.16 -19.45 29.25
C CYS A 44 22.65 -19.21 29.19
N GLY A 45 22.02 -18.93 30.33
CA GLY A 45 20.59 -18.58 30.38
C GLY A 45 19.60 -19.74 30.47
N ALA A 46 20.01 -20.93 30.93
CA ALA A 46 19.06 -21.96 31.36
C ALA A 46 18.29 -21.41 32.59
N GLY A 47 17.06 -20.94 32.35
CA GLY A 47 16.24 -20.10 33.22
C GLY A 47 16.31 -20.32 34.74
N LYS A 48 16.15 -19.20 35.47
CA LYS A 48 15.63 -19.23 36.84
C LYS A 48 14.36 -20.11 36.91
N PRO A 49 14.13 -20.87 37.98
CA PRO A 49 13.15 -21.98 38.01
C PRO A 49 11.66 -21.60 37.91
N GLU A 50 11.30 -20.33 37.69
CA GLU A 50 9.96 -19.81 38.01
C GLU A 50 8.94 -19.81 36.85
N LEU A 51 9.31 -20.19 35.62
CA LEU A 51 8.36 -20.23 34.49
C LEU A 51 7.68 -21.61 34.31
N PRO A 52 6.34 -21.64 34.08
CA PRO A 52 5.58 -22.86 33.79
C PRO A 52 6.13 -23.63 32.58
N VAL A 53 6.14 -24.95 32.66
CA VAL A 53 6.78 -25.89 31.71
C VAL A 53 6.41 -25.67 30.24
N PHE A 54 5.20 -25.18 29.95
CA PHE A 54 4.70 -24.97 28.59
C PHE A 54 5.15 -23.65 27.92
N LEU A 55 5.77 -22.74 28.68
CA LEU A 55 6.37 -21.50 28.19
C LEU A 55 7.91 -21.54 28.17
N ARG A 56 8.50 -22.68 28.55
CA ARG A 56 9.95 -22.84 28.49
C ARG A 56 10.39 -22.89 27.02
N PRO A 57 11.39 -22.10 26.59
CA PRO A 57 12.05 -22.35 25.32
C PRO A 57 12.54 -23.81 25.29
N PRO A 58 12.63 -24.44 24.10
CA PRO A 58 13.08 -25.82 24.00
C PRO A 58 14.40 -25.96 24.75
N LYS A 59 14.52 -27.00 25.59
CA LYS A 59 15.72 -27.24 26.38
C LYS A 59 16.95 -27.22 25.42
N LEU A 60 17.87 -26.27 25.62
CA LEU A 60 19.19 -26.19 24.99
C LEU A 60 19.97 -27.53 24.83
N PRO A 61 19.77 -28.61 25.64
CA PRO A 61 20.43 -29.90 25.46
C PRO A 61 20.37 -30.60 24.09
N GLU A 62 19.47 -30.26 23.16
CA GLU A 62 19.39 -30.95 21.86
C GLU A 62 20.22 -30.32 20.72
N ILE A 63 20.79 -29.13 20.91
CA ILE A 63 21.38 -28.36 19.80
C ILE A 63 22.75 -28.90 19.33
N PHE A 64 23.43 -29.72 20.13
CA PHE A 64 24.63 -30.46 19.74
C PHE A 64 24.70 -31.78 20.50
N PRO A 65 23.92 -32.81 20.11
CA PRO A 65 23.75 -34.04 20.89
C PRO A 65 25.04 -34.86 21.01
N ASN A 66 25.97 -34.65 20.07
CA ASN A 66 27.24 -35.34 20.01
C ASN A 66 28.32 -34.72 20.91
N LEU A 67 28.10 -33.53 21.49
CA LEU A 67 29.03 -32.88 22.42
C LEU A 67 28.62 -33.23 23.86
N THR A 68 29.39 -34.11 24.48
CA THR A 68 29.07 -34.69 25.80
C THR A 68 29.61 -33.87 26.98
N LYS A 69 30.61 -33.01 26.74
CA LYS A 69 31.18 -32.12 27.76
C LYS A 69 30.42 -30.80 27.76
N ARG A 70 29.62 -30.57 28.80
CA ARG A 70 28.75 -29.40 28.96
C ARG A 70 28.84 -28.88 30.40
N CYS A 71 28.76 -27.57 30.59
CA CYS A 71 28.66 -26.95 31.91
C CYS A 71 27.74 -25.72 31.86
N THR A 72 27.26 -25.28 33.02
CA THR A 72 26.55 -24.00 33.14
C THR A 72 27.53 -22.82 33.21
N SER A 73 27.04 -21.60 33.00
CA SER A 73 27.81 -20.36 33.17
C SER A 73 28.42 -20.21 34.57
N GLU A 74 27.66 -20.61 35.61
CA GLU A 74 28.11 -20.60 37.02
C GLU A 74 29.26 -21.60 37.23
N GLU A 75 29.10 -22.85 36.79
CA GLU A 75 30.13 -23.91 36.89
C GLU A 75 31.42 -23.57 36.12
N PHE A 76 31.28 -22.84 35.02
CA PHE A 76 32.40 -22.37 34.21
C PHE A 76 33.24 -21.33 34.95
N THR A 77 32.60 -20.44 35.72
CA THR A 77 33.28 -19.36 36.47
C THR A 77 34.10 -19.91 37.64
N ASP A 78 33.66 -21.02 38.25
CA ASP A 78 34.30 -21.59 39.43
C ASP A 78 35.50 -22.53 39.12
N ASN A 79 35.68 -22.98 37.85
CA ASN A 79 36.67 -24.01 37.47
C ASN A 79 37.70 -23.56 36.40
N ILE A 80 38.22 -22.35 36.57
CA ILE A 80 39.10 -21.65 35.62
C ILE A 80 40.38 -22.42 35.17
N PRO A 81 41.09 -23.21 36.02
CA PRO A 81 42.33 -23.89 35.63
C PRO A 81 42.13 -25.07 34.66
N MET A 82 40.95 -25.69 34.63
CA MET A 82 40.69 -26.89 33.80
C MET A 82 40.46 -26.55 32.32
N ILE A 83 40.26 -25.27 32.01
CA ILE A 83 39.79 -24.76 30.72
C ILE A 83 40.90 -24.76 29.65
N GLU A 84 42.17 -24.67 30.04
CA GLU A 84 43.32 -24.67 29.12
C GLU A 84 43.52 -26.01 28.38
N THR A 85 42.78 -27.05 28.78
CA THR A 85 42.81 -28.37 28.13
C THR A 85 41.88 -28.46 26.91
N TYR A 86 41.00 -27.48 26.70
CA TYR A 86 40.05 -27.45 25.59
C TYR A 86 40.58 -26.61 24.42
N ILE A 87 40.31 -27.07 23.19
CA ILE A 87 40.72 -26.38 21.97
C ILE A 87 39.69 -25.34 21.48
N CYS A 88 38.43 -25.47 21.93
CA CYS A 88 37.32 -24.61 21.52
C CYS A 88 36.21 -24.59 22.58
N LEU A 89 35.58 -23.42 22.76
CA LEU A 89 34.41 -23.23 23.59
C LEU A 89 33.19 -22.92 22.72
N VAL A 90 32.08 -23.61 22.93
CA VAL A 90 30.78 -23.32 22.29
C VAL A 90 29.85 -22.73 23.33
N ILE A 91 29.57 -21.43 23.22
CA ILE A 91 28.72 -20.69 24.15
C ILE A 91 27.30 -20.66 23.56
N LEU A 92 26.38 -21.39 24.19
CA LEU A 92 24.98 -21.48 23.78
C LEU A 92 24.15 -20.48 24.58
N SER A 93 23.38 -19.63 23.90
CA SER A 93 22.47 -18.67 24.53
C SER A 93 21.17 -18.50 23.73
N ASP A 94 20.08 -18.14 24.40
CA ASP A 94 18.80 -17.81 23.76
C ASP A 94 18.66 -16.32 23.42
N SER A 95 19.53 -15.45 23.92
CA SER A 95 19.48 -14.00 23.65
C SER A 95 20.86 -13.33 23.66
N PHE A 96 20.94 -12.13 23.09
CA PHE A 96 22.14 -11.26 23.21
C PHE A 96 22.27 -10.64 24.61
N ASN A 97 21.18 -10.62 25.39
CA ASN A 97 21.15 -10.03 26.73
C ASN A 97 21.58 -11.07 27.77
N GLY A 98 22.87 -11.43 27.72
CA GLY A 98 23.54 -12.03 28.85
C GLY A 98 24.44 -10.97 29.49
N ALA A 99 24.15 -10.57 30.73
CA ALA A 99 25.16 -9.99 31.63
C ALA A 99 26.33 -10.96 31.92
N GLU A 100 26.30 -12.13 31.29
CA GLU A 100 27.26 -13.23 31.32
C GLU A 100 27.72 -13.60 29.88
N MET A 101 27.82 -12.64 28.97
CA MET A 101 28.81 -12.82 27.90
C MET A 101 30.13 -12.94 28.65
N ILE A 102 30.70 -14.16 28.70
CA ILE A 102 31.91 -14.48 29.45
C ILE A 102 33.04 -13.55 28.97
N GLU A 103 33.13 -12.37 29.56
CA GLU A 103 34.21 -11.41 29.39
C GLU A 103 35.38 -11.87 30.27
N HIS A 104 35.83 -13.11 30.06
CA HIS A 104 37.03 -13.58 30.73
C HIS A 104 38.27 -13.26 29.88
N GLN A 105 39.24 -12.72 30.60
CA GLN A 105 40.53 -12.17 30.20
C GLN A 105 41.24 -13.04 29.15
N ASP A 106 41.72 -12.38 28.08
CA ASP A 106 42.86 -12.75 27.23
C ASP A 106 43.39 -14.19 27.32
N ARG A 107 42.62 -15.17 26.83
CA ARG A 107 43.10 -16.55 26.63
C ARG A 107 43.05 -16.93 25.17
N HIS A 108 44.09 -17.62 24.69
CA HIS A 108 44.29 -18.08 23.31
C HIS A 108 43.33 -19.23 22.88
N ILE A 109 42.12 -19.30 23.43
CA ILE A 109 41.12 -20.34 23.12
C ILE A 109 40.03 -19.74 22.24
N CYS A 110 39.72 -20.46 21.15
CA CYS A 110 38.69 -20.08 20.19
C CYS A 110 37.28 -20.21 20.80
N LYS A 111 36.45 -19.18 20.67
CA LYS A 111 35.06 -19.16 21.18
C LYS A 111 34.05 -19.06 20.05
N LYS A 112 33.00 -19.87 20.15
CA LYS A 112 31.88 -19.93 19.19
C LYS A 112 30.59 -19.60 19.91
N TYR A 113 30.06 -18.41 19.65
CA TYR A 113 28.80 -17.96 20.23
C TYR A 113 27.64 -18.42 19.35
N TYR A 114 26.70 -19.15 19.91
CA TYR A 114 25.56 -19.72 19.18
C TYR A 114 24.25 -19.26 19.81
N PHE A 115 23.51 -18.41 19.10
CA PHE A 115 22.29 -17.77 19.59
C PHE A 115 21.03 -18.40 19.00
N ALA A 116 20.48 -19.41 19.66
CA ALA A 116 19.40 -20.24 19.11
C ALA A 116 18.01 -19.56 19.12
N GLY A 117 17.74 -18.77 20.16
CA GLY A 117 16.44 -18.14 20.42
C GLY A 117 16.17 -16.84 19.63
N VAL A 118 17.18 -16.30 18.95
CA VAL A 118 17.06 -15.02 18.23
C VAL A 118 16.46 -15.26 16.84
N LYS A 119 15.34 -14.60 16.53
CA LYS A 119 14.69 -14.65 15.20
C LYS A 119 14.95 -13.41 14.35
N LYS A 120 15.04 -12.23 14.99
CA LYS A 120 15.35 -10.95 14.34
C LYS A 120 16.26 -10.14 15.24
N CYS A 121 17.17 -9.37 14.67
CA CYS A 121 18.06 -8.55 15.48
C CYS A 121 18.50 -7.25 14.82
N THR A 122 18.81 -6.26 15.66
CA THR A 122 19.51 -5.04 15.29
C THR A 122 20.89 -5.08 15.92
N ILE A 123 21.93 -4.98 15.11
CA ILE A 123 23.32 -4.99 15.52
C ILE A 123 23.83 -3.55 15.47
N HIS A 124 24.10 -3.01 16.65
CA HIS A 124 24.73 -1.73 16.85
C HIS A 124 26.26 -1.88 16.83
N PRO A 125 27.02 -0.79 16.64
CA PRO A 125 28.48 -0.85 16.62
C PRO A 125 29.08 -1.50 17.87
N ASP A 126 28.37 -1.40 18.99
CA ASP A 126 28.82 -1.87 20.30
C ASP A 126 28.31 -3.27 20.68
N THR A 127 27.36 -3.83 19.92
CA THR A 127 26.70 -5.11 20.25
C THR A 127 27.70 -6.25 20.42
N PHE A 128 28.79 -6.24 19.64
CA PHE A 128 29.85 -7.24 19.72
C PHE A 128 31.24 -6.62 19.95
N ASN A 129 31.32 -5.54 20.73
CA ASN A 129 32.60 -4.87 21.04
C ASN A 129 33.66 -5.82 21.62
N PHE A 130 33.25 -6.89 22.31
CA PHE A 130 34.17 -7.91 22.84
C PHE A 130 34.98 -8.62 21.73
N LEU A 131 34.45 -8.74 20.51
CA LEU A 131 35.17 -9.32 19.36
C LEU A 131 36.30 -8.41 18.83
N ARG A 132 36.31 -7.12 19.19
CA ARG A 132 37.33 -6.16 18.72
C ARG A 132 38.65 -6.25 19.48
N LYS A 133 38.75 -7.08 20.52
CA LYS A 133 39.99 -7.29 21.29
C LYS A 133 41.00 -8.08 20.43
N LYS A 134 42.30 -7.73 20.51
CA LYS A 134 43.39 -8.37 19.72
C LYS A 134 43.47 -9.90 19.85
N THR A 135 42.97 -10.45 20.94
CA THR A 135 42.94 -11.88 21.27
C THR A 135 41.71 -12.62 20.69
N ALA A 136 40.72 -11.90 20.14
CA ALA A 136 39.44 -12.43 19.69
C ALA A 136 39.35 -12.65 18.16
N SER A 137 40.48 -12.64 17.42
CA SER A 137 40.48 -12.85 15.95
C SER A 137 39.91 -14.21 15.53
N MET A 138 39.84 -15.18 16.45
CA MET A 138 39.33 -16.54 16.23
C MET A 138 37.86 -16.74 16.64
N ASP A 139 37.29 -15.76 17.33
CA ASP A 139 35.96 -15.88 17.89
C ASP A 139 34.91 -15.61 16.79
N THR A 140 33.82 -16.38 16.77
CA THR A 140 32.75 -16.21 15.77
C THR A 140 31.38 -16.34 16.40
N ILE A 141 30.40 -15.70 15.77
CA ILE A 141 29.00 -15.66 16.19
C ILE A 141 28.13 -16.31 15.12
N CYS A 142 27.29 -17.27 15.52
CA CYS A 142 26.31 -17.91 14.68
C CYS A 142 24.90 -17.65 15.23
N CYS A 143 24.04 -17.09 14.38
CA CYS A 143 22.63 -16.85 14.65
C CYS A 143 21.79 -17.72 13.70
N PRO A 144 21.61 -19.03 14.00
CA PRO A 144 21.04 -20.04 13.09
C PRO A 144 19.57 -19.80 12.71
N SER A 145 18.83 -19.10 13.57
CA SER A 145 17.38 -18.89 13.47
C SER A 145 17.03 -17.51 12.93
N VAL A 146 18.02 -16.65 12.71
CA VAL A 146 17.79 -15.26 12.32
C VAL A 146 17.52 -15.17 10.82
N ASP A 147 16.36 -14.63 10.47
CA ASP A 147 15.93 -14.42 9.09
C ASP A 147 16.02 -12.94 8.65
N CYS A 148 16.18 -12.02 9.62
CA CYS A 148 16.21 -10.57 9.40
C CYS A 148 17.20 -9.88 10.34
N VAL A 149 18.10 -9.08 9.77
CA VAL A 149 19.14 -8.33 10.50
C VAL A 149 19.18 -6.88 10.04
N SER A 150 19.29 -5.93 10.98
CA SER A 150 19.63 -4.52 10.71
C SER A 150 20.99 -4.18 11.31
N PHE A 151 21.95 -3.73 10.50
CA PHE A 151 23.23 -3.22 10.95
C PHE A 151 23.25 -1.70 10.96
N ARG A 152 23.74 -1.13 12.06
CA ARG A 152 24.00 0.31 12.19
C ARG A 152 25.48 0.53 12.45
N GLY A 153 26.17 1.27 11.57
CA GLY A 153 27.61 1.54 11.69
C GLY A 153 28.51 0.47 11.05
N ASN A 154 29.67 0.13 11.60
CA ASN A 154 30.65 -0.70 10.88
C ASN A 154 30.18 -2.15 10.64
N LEU A 155 30.36 -2.64 9.40
CA LEU A 155 30.02 -3.99 8.98
C LEU A 155 31.30 -4.84 8.84
N ASP A 156 31.62 -5.62 9.87
CA ASP A 156 32.55 -6.75 9.73
C ASP A 156 31.76 -8.06 9.86
N THR A 157 31.47 -8.68 8.72
CA THR A 157 30.72 -9.95 8.64
C THR A 157 31.62 -11.17 8.72
N SER A 158 32.95 -11.02 8.71
CA SER A 158 33.86 -12.17 8.67
C SER A 158 33.70 -13.12 9.87
N GLN A 159 33.23 -12.58 11.00
CA GLN A 159 32.99 -13.32 12.23
C GLN A 159 31.50 -13.59 12.51
N LEU A 160 30.59 -13.14 11.64
CA LEU A 160 29.14 -13.22 11.84
C LEU A 160 28.47 -14.12 10.80
N GLN A 161 27.75 -15.15 11.25
CA GLN A 161 27.05 -16.09 10.39
C GLN A 161 25.54 -16.06 10.64
N PHE A 162 24.79 -15.90 9.54
CA PHE A 162 23.32 -15.91 9.52
C PHE A 162 22.82 -16.88 8.43
N PRO A 163 22.84 -18.21 8.67
CA PRO A 163 22.57 -19.21 7.64
C PRO A 163 21.18 -19.14 6.99
N LYS A 164 20.19 -18.55 7.69
CA LYS A 164 18.80 -18.41 7.23
C LYS A 164 18.42 -16.98 6.86
N LEU A 165 19.40 -16.08 6.71
CA LEU A 165 19.14 -14.68 6.43
C LEU A 165 18.46 -14.49 5.08
N THR A 166 17.27 -13.89 5.11
CA THR A 166 16.51 -13.54 3.90
C THR A 166 16.37 -12.02 3.74
N HIS A 167 16.48 -11.27 4.84
CA HIS A 167 16.34 -9.82 4.88
C HIS A 167 17.54 -9.17 5.58
N LEU A 168 18.16 -8.19 4.94
CA LEU A 168 19.28 -7.44 5.48
C LEU A 168 19.04 -5.95 5.31
N GLU A 169 19.17 -5.20 6.39
CA GLU A 169 19.18 -3.74 6.40
C GLU A 169 20.57 -3.24 6.81
N LEU A 170 21.13 -2.32 6.04
CA LEU A 170 22.39 -1.64 6.35
C LEU A 170 22.12 -0.14 6.49
N ARG A 171 22.69 0.47 7.53
CA ARG A 171 22.48 1.90 7.84
C ARG A 171 23.80 2.62 8.12
N ASP A 172 23.99 3.75 7.45
CA ASP A 172 25.02 4.75 7.76
C ASP A 172 26.44 4.16 7.75
N LEU A 173 26.80 3.38 6.71
CA LEU A 173 28.06 2.64 6.64
C LEU A 173 28.59 2.44 5.22
N SER A 174 29.91 2.26 5.09
CA SER A 174 30.57 1.84 3.85
C SER A 174 30.98 0.37 3.93
N PHE A 175 30.76 -0.41 2.86
CA PHE A 175 31.07 -1.85 2.84
C PHE A 175 31.65 -2.30 1.49
N ILE A 176 32.33 -3.44 1.49
CA ILE A 176 32.83 -4.08 0.26
C ILE A 176 31.75 -5.05 -0.25
N PRO A 177 31.18 -4.84 -1.45
CA PRO A 177 30.08 -5.67 -1.97
C PRO A 177 30.35 -7.17 -1.99
N SER A 178 31.56 -7.59 -2.35
CA SER A 178 31.94 -9.02 -2.40
C SER A 178 32.00 -9.69 -1.02
N ARG A 179 31.98 -8.93 0.09
CA ARG A 179 31.91 -9.46 1.46
C ARG A 179 30.48 -9.68 1.95
N LEU A 180 29.47 -9.23 1.20
CA LEU A 180 28.09 -9.61 1.43
C LEU A 180 27.86 -11.02 0.88
N ASP A 181 28.17 -12.03 1.67
CA ASP A 181 27.99 -13.44 1.32
C ASP A 181 26.79 -14.02 2.08
N PHE A 182 25.60 -13.70 1.59
CA PHE A 182 24.33 -14.18 2.14
C PHE A 182 23.55 -14.92 1.05
N PRO A 183 23.80 -16.22 0.83
CA PRO A 183 23.28 -16.94 -0.34
C PRO A 183 21.76 -17.04 -0.38
N LEU A 184 21.07 -16.98 0.76
CA LEU A 184 19.61 -17.01 0.84
C LEU A 184 18.95 -15.61 0.86
N LEU A 185 19.73 -14.54 0.76
CA LEU A 185 19.22 -13.18 0.87
C LEU A 185 18.31 -12.84 -0.31
N THR A 186 17.07 -12.48 -0.02
CA THR A 186 16.09 -12.06 -1.02
C THR A 186 15.86 -10.55 -1.01
N ASN A 187 16.07 -9.90 0.14
CA ASN A 187 15.75 -8.49 0.34
C ASN A 187 16.93 -7.76 0.98
N LEU A 188 17.36 -6.68 0.36
CA LEU A 188 18.41 -5.80 0.89
C LEU A 188 17.92 -4.36 0.92
N THR A 189 18.09 -3.72 2.07
CA THR A 189 17.71 -2.33 2.33
C THR A 189 18.96 -1.56 2.73
N LEU A 190 19.26 -0.48 2.00
CA LEU A 190 20.44 0.34 2.22
C LEU A 190 20.01 1.78 2.55
N PHE A 191 20.41 2.28 3.72
CA PHE A 191 20.14 3.66 4.14
C PHE A 191 21.46 4.41 4.29
N ARG A 192 21.71 5.37 3.41
CA ARG A 192 22.93 6.21 3.37
C ARG A 192 24.20 5.36 3.42
N CYS A 193 24.22 4.27 2.65
CA CYS A 193 25.35 3.37 2.53
C CYS A 193 26.17 3.62 1.27
N GLU A 194 27.43 3.23 1.29
CA GLU A 194 28.32 3.33 0.13
C GLU A 194 29.09 2.02 -0.09
N SER A 195 29.41 1.75 -1.35
CA SER A 195 30.43 0.75 -1.68
C SER A 195 31.81 1.36 -1.49
N SER A 196 32.66 0.75 -0.67
CA SER A 196 34.07 1.13 -0.53
C SER A 196 34.95 0.55 -1.65
N ASP A 197 34.42 -0.37 -2.46
CA ASP A 197 35.07 -0.92 -3.65
C ASP A 197 34.05 -1.03 -4.80
N VAL A 198 34.01 -0.01 -5.65
CA VAL A 198 33.09 0.07 -6.81
C VAL A 198 33.41 -0.93 -7.92
N SER A 199 34.60 -1.53 -7.90
CA SER A 199 34.98 -2.58 -8.86
C SER A 199 34.43 -3.95 -8.45
N SER A 200 34.17 -4.11 -7.16
CA SER A 200 33.57 -5.32 -6.61
C SER A 200 32.13 -5.50 -7.07
N ARG A 201 31.73 -6.76 -7.26
CA ARG A 201 30.37 -7.15 -7.63
C ARG A 201 29.70 -7.87 -6.47
N TRP A 202 28.39 -7.80 -6.46
CA TRP A 202 27.55 -8.40 -5.44
C TRP A 202 27.52 -9.92 -5.61
N LYS A 203 27.60 -10.66 -4.51
CA LYS A 203 27.44 -12.13 -4.47
C LYS A 203 26.10 -12.52 -3.87
N LEU A 204 25.01 -11.98 -4.41
CA LEU A 204 23.66 -12.17 -3.88
C LEU A 204 22.76 -12.84 -4.93
N PRO A 205 22.92 -14.16 -5.19
CA PRO A 205 22.28 -14.84 -6.32
C PRO A 205 20.75 -14.95 -6.19
N ASN A 206 20.21 -14.84 -4.98
CA ASN A 206 18.78 -14.92 -4.71
C ASN A 206 18.13 -13.55 -4.47
N LEU A 207 18.87 -12.44 -4.65
CA LEU A 207 18.35 -11.10 -4.40
C LEU A 207 17.20 -10.80 -5.37
N ARG A 208 16.04 -10.46 -4.80
CA ARG A 208 14.83 -10.10 -5.53
C ARG A 208 14.49 -8.63 -5.39
N THR A 209 14.77 -8.04 -4.23
CA THR A 209 14.39 -6.67 -3.91
C THR A 209 15.58 -5.92 -3.34
N LEU A 210 15.87 -4.76 -3.92
CA LEU A 210 16.82 -3.79 -3.39
C LEU A 210 16.11 -2.47 -3.14
N PHE A 211 16.16 -2.00 -1.91
CA PHE A 211 15.73 -0.66 -1.52
C PHE A 211 16.96 0.17 -1.17
N VAL A 212 17.09 1.37 -1.72
CA VAL A 212 18.19 2.30 -1.41
C VAL A 212 17.63 3.68 -1.10
N ARG A 213 18.07 4.26 0.02
CA ARG A 213 17.77 5.64 0.38
C ARG A 213 19.03 6.45 0.63
N GLY A 214 19.12 7.65 0.07
CA GLY A 214 20.26 8.55 0.21
C GLY A 214 21.33 8.34 -0.86
N LYS A 215 22.28 7.42 -0.66
CA LYS A 215 23.45 7.28 -1.56
C LYS A 215 23.35 6.04 -2.45
N PHE A 216 23.52 6.22 -3.76
CA PHE A 216 23.36 5.17 -4.76
C PHE A 216 24.49 5.10 -5.79
N ARG A 217 25.30 6.15 -6.01
CA ARG A 217 26.31 6.15 -7.10
C ARG A 217 27.27 4.96 -7.02
N SER A 218 27.85 4.72 -5.85
CA SER A 218 28.81 3.64 -5.61
C SER A 218 28.14 2.26 -5.57
N ILE A 219 26.89 2.20 -5.07
CA ILE A 219 26.04 1.01 -5.07
C ILE A 219 25.72 0.58 -6.50
N ASN A 220 25.20 1.50 -7.33
CA ASN A 220 24.87 1.29 -8.73
C ASN A 220 26.05 0.72 -9.53
N SER A 221 27.26 1.23 -9.29
CA SER A 221 28.48 0.78 -9.97
C SER A 221 28.86 -0.68 -9.66
N SER A 222 28.36 -1.20 -8.54
CA SER A 222 28.64 -2.55 -8.06
C SER A 222 27.58 -3.57 -8.53
N ILE A 223 26.47 -3.12 -9.13
CA ILE A 223 25.40 -3.97 -9.64
C ILE A 223 25.73 -4.38 -11.08
N ASP A 224 25.70 -5.69 -11.34
CA ASP A 224 25.69 -6.22 -12.69
C ASP A 224 24.23 -6.37 -13.17
N TYR A 225 23.76 -5.36 -13.91
CA TYR A 225 22.39 -5.34 -14.41
C TYR A 225 22.12 -6.38 -15.50
N GLU A 226 23.14 -6.91 -16.17
CA GLU A 226 22.93 -7.91 -17.23
C GLU A 226 22.62 -9.29 -16.65
N THR A 227 23.24 -9.62 -15.51
CA THR A 227 23.16 -10.96 -14.90
C THR A 227 22.25 -11.03 -13.67
N THR A 228 21.94 -9.90 -13.03
CA THR A 228 21.11 -9.88 -11.81
C THR A 228 19.69 -10.42 -12.06
N THR A 229 19.20 -11.22 -11.11
CA THR A 229 17.83 -11.75 -11.07
C THR A 229 16.87 -10.86 -10.29
N MET A 230 17.33 -9.68 -9.86
CA MET A 230 16.54 -8.71 -9.11
C MET A 230 15.27 -8.33 -9.88
N LYS A 231 14.15 -8.28 -9.16
CA LYS A 231 12.81 -7.98 -9.70
C LYS A 231 12.31 -6.60 -9.31
N TYR A 232 12.73 -6.09 -8.16
CA TYR A 232 12.27 -4.83 -7.60
C TYR A 232 13.47 -3.96 -7.22
N LEU A 233 13.50 -2.74 -7.73
CA LEU A 233 14.46 -1.72 -7.35
C LEU A 233 13.69 -0.46 -6.94
N ASP A 234 13.90 -0.04 -5.70
CA ASP A 234 13.26 1.14 -5.10
C ASP A 234 14.35 2.09 -4.62
N LEU A 235 14.33 3.33 -5.14
CA LEU A 235 15.30 4.37 -4.90
C LEU A 235 14.60 5.59 -4.32
N ASP A 236 14.90 5.96 -3.09
CA ASP A 236 14.24 7.06 -2.39
C ASP A 236 15.24 8.13 -1.93
N GLU A 237 14.93 9.41 -2.13
CA GLU A 237 15.75 10.54 -1.68
C GLU A 237 17.24 10.42 -2.09
N ILE A 238 17.52 10.02 -3.34
CA ILE A 238 18.91 9.84 -3.80
C ILE A 238 19.62 11.20 -3.96
N GLU A 239 20.79 11.37 -3.33
CA GLU A 239 21.50 12.66 -3.22
C GLU A 239 22.77 12.78 -4.07
N ASP A 240 23.40 11.65 -4.39
CA ASP A 240 24.75 11.54 -4.96
C ASP A 240 24.78 11.13 -6.45
N MET A 241 23.60 10.89 -7.06
CA MET A 241 23.46 10.42 -8.43
C MET A 241 22.39 11.22 -9.19
N ASN A 242 22.75 11.72 -10.37
CA ASN A 242 21.93 12.61 -11.19
C ASN A 242 21.75 12.11 -12.64
N GLU A 243 22.49 11.08 -13.05
CA GLU A 243 22.36 10.45 -14.35
C GLU A 243 22.32 8.94 -14.16
N TRP A 244 21.39 8.29 -14.85
CA TRP A 244 21.27 6.86 -14.93
C TRP A 244 21.10 6.42 -16.37
N SER A 245 22.09 5.68 -16.87
CA SER A 245 22.20 5.46 -18.29
C SER A 245 22.78 4.11 -18.69
N ARG A 246 22.42 3.68 -19.90
CA ARG A 246 22.99 2.50 -20.58
C ARG A 246 22.77 1.18 -19.82
N ILE A 247 21.60 1.00 -19.25
CA ILE A 247 21.25 -0.22 -18.52
C ILE A 247 20.39 -1.13 -19.38
N SER A 248 20.82 -2.39 -19.48
CA SER A 248 20.05 -3.47 -20.05
C SER A 248 19.78 -4.50 -18.96
N ASN A 249 18.51 -4.84 -18.74
CA ASN A 249 18.14 -5.84 -17.75
C ASN A 249 16.89 -6.63 -18.21
N LYS A 250 16.90 -7.94 -17.93
CA LYS A 250 15.84 -8.88 -18.35
C LYS A 250 14.97 -9.39 -17.20
N SER A 251 15.26 -9.02 -15.96
CA SER A 251 14.64 -9.59 -14.75
C SER A 251 13.76 -8.59 -13.99
N LEU A 252 14.11 -7.31 -14.05
CA LEU A 252 13.50 -6.22 -13.31
C LEU A 252 12.07 -6.02 -13.79
N ARG A 253 11.12 -6.09 -12.86
CA ARG A 253 9.68 -5.94 -13.11
C ARG A 253 9.15 -4.60 -12.62
N ASN A 254 9.74 -4.07 -11.55
CA ASN A 254 9.33 -2.81 -10.96
C ASN A 254 10.56 -1.95 -10.70
N LEU A 255 10.45 -0.70 -11.13
CA LEU A 255 11.42 0.34 -10.87
C LEU A 255 10.69 1.54 -10.27
N ASP A 256 10.99 1.85 -9.02
CA ASP A 256 10.44 2.99 -8.30
C ASP A 256 11.57 3.94 -7.92
N VAL A 257 11.45 5.21 -8.28
CA VAL A 257 12.46 6.24 -8.03
C VAL A 257 11.75 7.48 -7.52
N ARG A 258 11.91 7.83 -6.24
CA ARG A 258 11.17 8.91 -5.59
C ARG A 258 12.04 9.96 -4.93
N ASN A 259 11.46 11.15 -4.75
CA ASN A 259 12.01 12.26 -3.97
C ASN A 259 13.42 12.71 -4.42
N LEU A 260 13.68 12.70 -5.73
CA LEU A 260 14.95 13.20 -6.27
C LEU A 260 14.98 14.74 -6.24
N LYS A 261 15.94 15.30 -5.49
CA LYS A 261 16.04 16.75 -5.23
C LYS A 261 16.80 17.57 -6.29
N LYS A 262 17.14 16.95 -7.42
CA LYS A 262 17.99 17.52 -8.47
C LYS A 262 17.54 17.03 -9.83
N ASN A 263 18.00 17.72 -10.87
CA ASN A 263 17.82 17.29 -12.25
C ASN A 263 18.34 15.88 -12.45
N PHE A 264 17.44 14.96 -12.77
CA PHE A 264 17.74 13.56 -13.00
C PHE A 264 17.67 13.23 -14.49
N ILE A 265 18.66 12.54 -15.01
CA ILE A 265 18.71 12.12 -16.41
C ILE A 265 18.56 10.61 -16.45
N LEU A 266 17.52 10.12 -17.12
CA LEU A 266 17.30 8.71 -17.38
C LEU A 266 17.39 8.46 -18.88
N HIS A 267 18.42 7.74 -19.35
CA HIS A 267 18.54 7.50 -20.79
C HIS A 267 19.23 6.23 -21.26
N HIS A 268 18.84 5.74 -22.43
CA HIS A 268 19.33 4.46 -23.00
C HIS A 268 19.10 3.29 -22.05
N MET A 269 17.85 3.08 -21.67
CA MET A 269 17.44 1.96 -20.82
C MET A 269 16.73 0.91 -21.67
N LYS A 270 17.11 -0.35 -21.52
CA LYS A 270 16.41 -1.50 -22.09
C LYS A 270 15.99 -2.44 -20.98
N LEU A 271 14.72 -2.39 -20.58
CA LEU A 271 14.19 -3.17 -19.46
C LEU A 271 13.12 -4.13 -19.99
N GLU A 272 13.55 -5.31 -20.40
CA GLU A 272 12.72 -6.24 -21.19
C GLU A 272 11.53 -6.78 -20.37
N SER A 273 11.69 -6.99 -19.07
CA SER A 273 10.65 -7.56 -18.19
C SER A 273 9.90 -6.53 -17.35
N LEU A 274 10.19 -5.22 -17.53
CA LEU A 274 9.59 -4.19 -16.70
C LEU A 274 8.08 -4.14 -16.93
N GLN A 275 7.32 -4.15 -15.85
CA GLN A 275 5.85 -4.01 -15.83
C GLN A 275 5.44 -2.62 -15.34
N SER A 276 6.18 -2.06 -14.37
CA SER A 276 5.86 -0.77 -13.75
C SER A 276 7.09 0.11 -13.59
N LEU A 277 6.96 1.37 -14.02
CA LEU A 277 7.95 2.43 -13.86
C LEU A 277 7.33 3.61 -13.12
N VAL A 278 7.89 3.98 -11.97
CA VAL A 278 7.47 5.16 -11.20
C VAL A 278 8.67 6.07 -11.00
N ILE A 279 8.51 7.35 -11.33
CA ILE A 279 9.56 8.35 -11.16
C ILE A 279 8.99 9.66 -10.60
N HIS A 280 9.42 10.03 -9.39
CA HIS A 280 9.12 11.32 -8.76
C HIS A 280 10.41 12.11 -8.55
N SER A 281 10.50 13.29 -9.18
CA SER A 281 11.71 14.12 -9.19
C SER A 281 11.36 15.60 -9.26
N ASP A 282 12.23 16.48 -8.77
CA ASP A 282 12.06 17.93 -8.99
C ASP A 282 12.11 18.27 -10.49
N SER A 283 13.03 17.65 -11.23
CA SER A 283 13.08 17.74 -12.69
C SER A 283 13.71 16.49 -13.31
N ILE A 284 13.36 16.20 -14.55
CA ILE A 284 13.78 15.01 -15.26
C ILE A 284 14.03 15.25 -16.76
N THR A 285 15.02 14.54 -17.29
CA THR A 285 15.18 14.28 -18.71
C THR A 285 15.11 12.79 -18.95
N ILE A 286 14.10 12.34 -19.68
CA ILE A 286 13.90 10.94 -20.06
C ILE A 286 14.14 10.78 -21.56
N SER A 287 15.04 9.87 -21.95
CA SER A 287 15.24 9.56 -23.38
C SER A 287 15.63 8.13 -23.70
N ASN A 288 15.22 7.63 -24.87
CA ASN A 288 15.62 6.32 -25.38
C ASN A 288 15.32 5.18 -24.38
N LEU A 289 14.05 5.07 -23.97
CA LEU A 289 13.58 3.97 -23.13
C LEU A 289 12.93 2.89 -24.00
N ASP A 290 13.41 1.65 -23.88
CA ASP A 290 12.81 0.46 -24.49
C ASP A 290 12.22 -0.45 -23.40
N LEU A 291 10.90 -0.40 -23.30
CA LEU A 291 10.08 -1.01 -22.25
C LEU A 291 8.98 -1.91 -22.86
N PRO A 292 9.34 -2.99 -23.58
CA PRO A 292 8.40 -3.76 -24.41
C PRO A 292 7.23 -4.38 -23.63
N ASN A 293 7.40 -4.62 -22.33
CA ASN A 293 6.40 -5.24 -21.45
C ASN A 293 5.81 -4.31 -20.39
N ALA A 294 6.14 -3.01 -20.39
CA ALA A 294 5.61 -2.09 -19.39
C ALA A 294 4.09 -1.91 -19.57
N GLU A 295 3.35 -2.00 -18.47
CA GLU A 295 1.90 -1.84 -18.42
C GLU A 295 1.51 -0.48 -17.82
N THR A 296 2.31 0.00 -16.85
CA THR A 296 2.09 1.27 -16.13
C THR A 296 3.35 2.13 -16.11
N MET A 297 3.21 3.43 -16.36
CA MET A 297 4.28 4.41 -16.23
C MET A 297 3.75 5.65 -15.51
N GLU A 298 4.44 6.09 -14.48
CA GLU A 298 4.12 7.28 -13.69
C GLU A 298 5.34 8.19 -13.61
N VAL A 299 5.18 9.45 -13.97
CA VAL A 299 6.21 10.49 -13.85
C VAL A 299 5.59 11.72 -13.20
N LYS A 300 5.99 12.04 -11.97
CA LYS A 300 5.53 13.23 -11.24
C LYS A 300 6.66 14.18 -10.95
N LEU A 301 6.46 15.46 -11.25
CA LEU A 301 7.47 16.50 -11.07
C LEU A 301 7.07 17.50 -9.99
N THR A 302 7.96 17.75 -9.04
CA THR A 302 7.75 18.63 -7.88
C THR A 302 8.49 19.98 -7.98
N GLY A 303 9.36 20.15 -8.98
CA GLY A 303 10.21 21.32 -9.11
C GLY A 303 9.50 22.56 -9.63
N SER A 304 10.16 23.72 -9.47
CA SER A 304 9.63 25.02 -9.88
C SER A 304 9.51 25.18 -11.40
N GLU A 305 8.65 26.12 -11.81
CA GLU A 305 8.27 26.40 -13.22
C GLU A 305 9.44 26.70 -14.18
N ASN A 306 10.65 26.98 -13.66
CA ASN A 306 11.82 27.30 -14.46
C ASN A 306 12.61 26.07 -14.98
N SER A 307 12.21 24.85 -14.61
CA SER A 307 12.90 23.63 -15.03
C SER A 307 12.36 23.12 -16.37
N LEU A 308 13.20 23.06 -17.41
CA LEU A 308 12.81 22.44 -18.68
C LEU A 308 12.89 20.92 -18.56
N ASN A 309 11.75 20.24 -18.69
CA ASN A 309 11.66 18.79 -18.64
C ASN A 309 11.42 18.21 -20.03
N PHE A 310 12.21 17.21 -20.39
CA PHE A 310 12.20 16.63 -21.73
C PHE A 310 11.94 15.13 -21.65
N ILE A 311 10.92 14.66 -22.35
CA ILE A 311 10.60 13.22 -22.42
C ILE A 311 10.49 12.85 -23.89
N PHE A 312 11.40 12.00 -24.38
CA PHE A 312 11.41 11.62 -25.80
C PHE A 312 11.89 10.20 -26.06
N SER A 313 11.54 9.65 -27.22
CA SER A 313 11.99 8.32 -27.67
C SER A 313 11.65 7.20 -26.67
N ILE A 314 10.36 7.05 -26.34
CA ILE A 314 9.87 5.96 -25.48
C ILE A 314 9.21 4.91 -26.37
N ASN A 315 9.68 3.67 -26.27
CA ASN A 315 9.06 2.51 -26.88
C ASN A 315 8.44 1.61 -25.80
N ALA A 316 7.12 1.63 -25.65
CA ALA A 316 6.42 0.81 -24.66
C ALA A 316 5.09 0.25 -25.24
N PRO A 317 5.15 -0.67 -26.23
CA PRO A 317 3.98 -1.12 -26.98
C PRO A 317 2.83 -1.71 -26.17
N ARG A 318 3.08 -2.18 -24.94
CA ARG A 318 2.08 -2.77 -24.03
C ARG A 318 1.57 -1.81 -22.95
N LEU A 319 2.02 -0.56 -22.94
CA LEU A 319 1.62 0.42 -21.93
C LEU A 319 0.12 0.68 -22.02
N VAL A 320 -0.61 0.48 -20.93
CA VAL A 320 -2.06 0.68 -20.84
C VAL A 320 -2.40 1.93 -20.03
N PHE A 321 -1.54 2.29 -19.08
CA PHE A 321 -1.70 3.39 -18.15
C PHE A 321 -0.48 4.31 -18.12
N LEU A 322 -0.72 5.62 -18.25
CA LEU A 322 0.29 6.66 -18.17
C LEU A 322 -0.17 7.78 -17.23
N GLU A 323 0.65 8.12 -16.23
CA GLU A 323 0.44 9.26 -15.36
C GLU A 323 1.59 10.26 -15.50
N LEU A 324 1.24 11.52 -15.73
CA LEU A 324 2.17 12.63 -15.92
C LEU A 324 1.76 13.79 -15.00
N GLY A 325 2.67 14.21 -14.13
CA GLY A 325 2.44 15.28 -13.16
C GLY A 325 3.50 16.39 -13.24
N GLY A 326 3.09 17.65 -13.10
CA GLY A 326 3.94 18.82 -12.94
C GLY A 326 3.92 19.80 -14.13
N LYS A 327 3.93 21.10 -13.82
CA LYS A 327 3.69 22.23 -14.74
C LYS A 327 4.63 22.31 -15.94
N THR A 328 5.77 21.67 -15.83
CA THR A 328 6.88 21.75 -16.78
C THR A 328 6.93 20.57 -17.75
N VAL A 329 6.00 19.60 -17.63
CA VAL A 329 5.84 18.51 -18.61
C VAL A 329 5.12 19.05 -19.86
N GLY A 330 5.89 19.48 -20.88
CA GLY A 330 5.33 20.08 -22.09
C GLY A 330 5.77 19.46 -23.42
N LEU A 331 6.90 18.74 -23.46
CA LEU A 331 7.46 18.20 -24.71
C LEU A 331 7.54 16.66 -24.69
N LEU A 332 6.69 16.02 -25.49
CA LEU A 332 6.71 14.58 -25.77
C LEU A 332 6.97 14.33 -27.27
N LYS A 333 8.07 13.64 -27.61
CA LYS A 333 8.41 13.33 -29.01
C LYS A 333 8.89 11.90 -29.18
N GLY A 334 8.53 11.25 -30.29
CA GLY A 334 9.00 9.89 -30.59
C GLY A 334 8.45 8.84 -29.61
N ILE A 335 7.17 8.95 -29.28
CA ILE A 335 6.51 8.12 -28.27
C ILE A 335 5.71 7.02 -28.97
N ASN A 336 6.05 5.75 -28.72
CA ASN A 336 5.40 4.56 -29.28
C ASN A 336 4.71 3.73 -28.19
N ILE A 337 3.43 4.03 -27.94
CA ILE A 337 2.57 3.40 -26.91
C ILE A 337 1.16 3.13 -27.48
N PRO A 338 1.03 2.29 -28.52
CA PRO A 338 -0.24 2.02 -29.21
C PRO A 338 -1.34 1.40 -28.34
N SER A 339 -0.99 0.74 -27.23
CA SER A 339 -1.96 0.07 -26.35
C SER A 339 -2.57 0.98 -25.29
N LEU A 340 -2.18 2.26 -25.24
CA LEU A 340 -2.58 3.19 -24.19
C LEU A 340 -4.11 3.36 -24.14
N LYS A 341 -4.70 3.22 -22.95
CA LYS A 341 -6.16 3.35 -22.73
C LYS A 341 -6.53 4.39 -21.69
N THR A 342 -5.68 4.57 -20.69
CA THR A 342 -5.94 5.45 -19.55
C THR A 342 -4.76 6.40 -19.36
N VAL A 343 -5.07 7.68 -19.19
CA VAL A 343 -4.07 8.72 -18.91
C VAL A 343 -4.52 9.59 -17.75
N HIS A 344 -3.57 9.92 -16.89
CA HIS A 344 -3.75 10.87 -15.81
C HIS A 344 -2.77 12.03 -16.00
N PHE A 345 -3.29 13.25 -16.00
CA PHE A 345 -2.51 14.48 -16.11
C PHE A 345 -2.77 15.33 -14.87
N GLU A 346 -1.73 15.67 -14.14
CA GLU A 346 -1.79 16.42 -12.88
C GLU A 346 -0.95 17.69 -12.98
N GLU A 347 -1.59 18.86 -12.97
CA GLU A 347 -0.94 20.17 -13.08
C GLU A 347 0.07 20.28 -14.24
N THR A 348 -0.18 19.62 -15.38
CA THR A 348 0.77 19.65 -16.51
C THR A 348 0.62 20.92 -17.35
N GLY A 349 1.73 21.43 -17.86
CA GLY A 349 1.71 22.52 -18.85
C GLY A 349 1.11 22.06 -20.18
N ASP A 350 0.64 22.99 -21.01
CA ASP A 350 0.04 22.64 -22.29
C ASP A 350 1.06 21.99 -23.26
N PRO A 351 0.65 21.00 -24.08
CA PRO A 351 1.57 20.34 -25.00
C PRO A 351 2.07 21.33 -26.06
N LEU A 352 3.38 21.33 -26.27
CA LEU A 352 4.05 22.28 -27.16
C LEU A 352 4.01 21.88 -28.65
N THR A 353 3.59 20.65 -28.98
CA THR A 353 3.66 20.11 -30.35
C THR A 353 2.48 19.20 -30.68
N GLU A 354 1.96 19.28 -31.91
CA GLU A 354 0.91 18.38 -32.44
C GLU A 354 1.32 16.90 -32.50
N ALA A 355 2.62 16.60 -32.41
CA ALA A 355 3.13 15.22 -32.39
C ALA A 355 2.53 14.38 -31.23
N SER A 356 2.15 15.04 -30.13
CA SER A 356 1.49 14.42 -28.97
C SER A 356 0.14 13.77 -29.32
N ASN A 357 -0.51 14.19 -30.41
CA ASN A 357 -1.84 13.70 -30.81
C ASN A 357 -1.81 12.23 -31.26
N THR A 358 -0.66 11.76 -31.72
CA THR A 358 -0.55 10.43 -32.37
C THR A 358 -0.72 9.30 -31.37
N PHE A 359 -0.10 9.40 -30.18
CA PHE A 359 -0.13 8.33 -29.18
C PHE A 359 -1.39 8.39 -28.28
N LEU A 360 -2.02 9.56 -28.17
CA LEU A 360 -3.26 9.75 -27.39
C LEU A 360 -4.52 9.29 -28.14
N LYS A 361 -4.43 9.00 -29.44
CA LYS A 361 -5.57 8.59 -30.27
C LYS A 361 -6.33 7.37 -29.72
N GLY A 362 -5.65 6.45 -29.05
CA GLY A 362 -6.26 5.22 -28.51
C GLY A 362 -6.91 5.36 -27.12
N VAL A 363 -6.78 6.53 -26.49
CA VAL A 363 -7.15 6.79 -25.09
C VAL A 363 -8.65 6.96 -24.94
N LYS A 364 -9.22 6.27 -23.94
CA LYS A 364 -10.67 6.29 -23.64
C LYS A 364 -10.99 6.86 -22.26
N ARG A 365 -10.02 6.86 -21.34
CA ARG A 365 -10.18 7.32 -19.95
C ARG A 365 -9.15 8.37 -19.65
N VAL A 366 -9.60 9.54 -19.24
CA VAL A 366 -8.74 10.68 -18.92
C VAL A 366 -9.08 11.18 -17.53
N ARG A 367 -8.06 11.38 -16.70
CA ARG A 367 -8.12 12.23 -15.52
C ARG A 367 -7.27 13.45 -15.80
N ALA A 368 -7.86 14.64 -15.70
CA ALA A 368 -7.20 15.90 -16.02
C ALA A 368 -7.37 16.86 -14.83
N GLU A 369 -6.26 17.24 -14.22
CA GLU A 369 -6.21 18.21 -13.13
C GLU A 369 -5.35 19.39 -13.55
N TYR A 370 -5.94 20.58 -13.59
CA TYR A 370 -5.29 21.84 -13.95
C TYR A 370 -4.53 21.80 -15.28
N THR A 371 -5.11 21.16 -16.31
CA THR A 371 -4.43 20.88 -17.58
C THR A 371 -5.39 20.87 -18.77
N SER A 372 -4.87 21.14 -19.99
CA SER A 372 -5.63 21.09 -21.25
C SER A 372 -5.38 19.84 -22.10
N TRP A 373 -4.61 18.86 -21.61
CA TRP A 373 -4.20 17.68 -22.39
C TRP A 373 -5.37 16.82 -22.90
N TRP A 374 -6.53 16.91 -22.24
CA TRP A 374 -7.76 16.22 -22.66
C TRP A 374 -8.22 16.62 -24.07
N LYS A 375 -7.88 17.82 -24.57
CA LYS A 375 -8.21 18.29 -25.93
C LYS A 375 -7.61 17.41 -27.04
N PHE A 376 -6.53 16.69 -26.71
CA PHE A 376 -5.76 15.87 -27.66
C PHE A 376 -6.16 14.39 -27.63
N CYS A 377 -7.22 14.06 -26.88
CA CYS A 377 -7.79 12.73 -26.79
C CYS A 377 -9.15 12.71 -27.52
N PRO A 378 -9.22 12.34 -28.81
CA PRO A 378 -10.44 12.48 -29.61
C PRO A 378 -11.55 11.48 -29.27
N HIS A 379 -11.23 10.35 -28.60
CA HIS A 379 -12.15 9.24 -28.34
C HIS A 379 -12.40 9.02 -26.84
N ILE A 380 -12.46 10.11 -26.05
CA ILE A 380 -12.70 10.01 -24.60
C ILE A 380 -14.11 9.47 -24.34
N GLU A 381 -14.21 8.37 -23.61
CA GLU A 381 -15.46 7.81 -23.11
C GLU A 381 -15.72 8.19 -21.64
N LYS A 382 -14.66 8.37 -20.85
CA LYS A 382 -14.72 8.78 -19.44
C LYS A 382 -13.72 9.89 -19.14
N LEU A 383 -14.20 10.99 -18.57
CA LEU A 383 -13.41 12.15 -18.16
C LEU A 383 -13.61 12.45 -16.67
N GLU A 384 -12.52 12.52 -15.92
CA GLU A 384 -12.48 13.08 -14.57
C GLU A 384 -11.71 14.40 -14.64
N PHE A 385 -12.30 15.50 -14.14
CA PHE A 385 -11.80 16.84 -14.43
C PHE A 385 -11.75 17.73 -13.19
N CYS A 386 -10.62 18.40 -12.98
CA CYS A 386 -10.41 19.56 -12.11
C CYS A 386 -9.61 20.61 -12.90
N GLY A 387 -9.91 21.90 -12.77
CA GLY A 387 -9.17 22.92 -13.52
C GLY A 387 -9.37 24.34 -13.01
N SER A 388 -8.80 25.31 -13.71
CA SER A 388 -9.05 26.75 -13.49
C SER A 388 -10.33 27.22 -14.18
N GLU A 389 -10.79 28.44 -13.87
CA GLU A 389 -11.97 29.03 -14.52
C GLU A 389 -11.85 29.08 -16.05
N SER A 390 -10.66 29.43 -16.57
CA SER A 390 -10.41 29.46 -18.00
C SER A 390 -10.54 28.08 -18.64
N GLN A 391 -9.95 27.04 -18.04
CA GLN A 391 -10.01 25.67 -18.53
C GLN A 391 -11.44 25.13 -18.54
N CYS A 392 -12.28 25.56 -17.59
CA CYS A 392 -13.68 25.16 -17.56
C CYS A 392 -14.48 25.78 -18.70
N ARG A 393 -14.28 27.07 -18.99
CA ARG A 393 -14.92 27.71 -20.14
C ARG A 393 -14.52 27.02 -21.45
N GLU A 394 -13.27 26.62 -21.57
CA GLU A 394 -12.80 25.86 -22.73
C GLU A 394 -13.43 24.47 -22.81
N LEU A 395 -13.59 23.78 -21.68
CA LEU A 395 -14.23 22.46 -21.60
C LEU A 395 -15.71 22.52 -21.96
N GLU A 396 -16.42 23.59 -21.60
CA GLU A 396 -17.81 23.80 -21.98
C GLU A 396 -17.99 24.02 -23.49
N LEU A 397 -16.99 24.62 -24.14
CA LEU A 397 -16.99 24.88 -25.58
C LEU A 397 -16.46 23.70 -26.41
N PHE A 398 -15.83 22.71 -25.77
CA PHE A 398 -15.25 21.57 -26.46
C PHE A 398 -16.29 20.48 -26.69
N HIS A 399 -16.47 20.09 -27.95
CA HIS A 399 -17.41 19.05 -28.34
C HIS A 399 -16.84 17.64 -28.11
N PHE A 400 -17.46 16.88 -27.22
CA PHE A 400 -17.14 15.49 -26.93
C PHE A 400 -18.15 14.54 -27.60
N SER A 401 -17.75 13.91 -28.70
CA SER A 401 -18.60 13.00 -29.47
C SER A 401 -18.88 11.65 -28.79
N GLU A 402 -17.92 11.14 -28.01
CA GLU A 402 -17.96 9.78 -27.43
C GLU A 402 -18.08 9.74 -25.90
N LEU A 403 -18.12 10.90 -25.23
CA LEU A 403 -18.10 10.98 -23.77
C LEU A 403 -19.41 10.44 -23.17
N LYS A 404 -19.28 9.38 -22.36
CA LYS A 404 -20.40 8.71 -21.68
C LYS A 404 -20.43 8.98 -20.18
N SER A 405 -19.28 9.28 -19.58
CA SER A 405 -19.15 9.51 -18.14
C SER A 405 -18.28 10.72 -17.86
N PHE A 406 -18.80 11.64 -17.06
CA PHE A 406 -18.08 12.84 -16.63
C PHE A 406 -18.10 12.95 -15.11
N THR A 407 -16.93 13.18 -14.52
CA THR A 407 -16.75 13.41 -13.08
C THR A 407 -16.09 14.76 -12.87
N LEU A 408 -16.78 15.66 -12.17
CA LEU A 408 -16.21 16.92 -11.69
C LEU A 408 -15.56 16.70 -10.33
N LEU A 409 -14.25 16.91 -10.26
CA LEU A 409 -13.43 16.80 -9.05
C LEU A 409 -13.35 18.16 -8.33
N PRO A 410 -13.00 18.20 -7.03
CA PRO A 410 -12.87 19.45 -6.30
C PRO A 410 -11.73 20.32 -6.83
N SER A 411 -12.00 21.62 -6.99
CA SER A 411 -10.94 22.63 -7.06
C SER A 411 -10.39 22.89 -5.66
N ASN A 412 -9.09 23.12 -5.55
CA ASN A 412 -8.35 23.31 -4.29
C ASN A 412 -9.14 24.17 -3.25
N PRO A 413 -9.42 23.65 -2.04
CA PRO A 413 -10.23 24.31 -1.01
C PRO A 413 -9.75 25.69 -0.54
N GLN A 414 -8.46 25.99 -0.71
CA GLN A 414 -7.79 27.04 0.06
C GLN A 414 -7.57 28.37 -0.68
N GLY A 415 -7.90 28.48 -1.97
CA GLY A 415 -7.54 29.70 -2.68
C GLY A 415 -7.98 29.73 -4.12
N ASP A 416 -9.28 29.83 -4.33
CA ASP A 416 -9.88 30.75 -5.30
C ASP A 416 -11.39 30.65 -5.13
N GLY A 417 -12.11 31.75 -5.34
CA GLY A 417 -13.56 31.82 -5.16
C GLY A 417 -14.23 30.61 -5.82
N GLY A 418 -14.80 29.73 -5.00
CA GLY A 418 -15.43 28.49 -5.46
C GLY A 418 -16.34 28.77 -6.65
N TRP A 419 -16.33 27.85 -7.61
CA TRP A 419 -17.14 27.89 -8.81
C TRP A 419 -18.54 28.45 -8.54
N LYS A 420 -18.96 29.46 -9.31
CA LYS A 420 -20.31 30.03 -9.19
C LYS A 420 -21.34 29.28 -10.05
N GLN A 421 -20.90 28.44 -10.99
CA GLN A 421 -21.75 27.74 -11.96
C GLN A 421 -21.29 26.32 -12.20
N LEU A 422 -22.24 25.41 -12.42
CA LEU A 422 -21.97 23.99 -12.65
C LEU A 422 -21.41 23.80 -14.06
N ILE A 423 -20.19 23.25 -14.13
CA ILE A 423 -19.50 22.98 -15.38
C ILE A 423 -20.16 21.81 -16.10
N CYS A 424 -20.61 22.06 -17.32
CA CYS A 424 -21.26 21.05 -18.16
C CYS A 424 -20.53 20.94 -19.51
N PRO A 425 -19.83 19.84 -19.83
CA PRO A 425 -19.17 19.64 -21.13
C PRO A 425 -20.18 19.44 -22.27
N ASP A 426 -19.92 19.95 -23.46
CA ASP A 426 -20.74 19.65 -24.65
C ASP A 426 -20.56 18.16 -25.02
N ALA A 427 -21.48 17.32 -24.52
CA ALA A 427 -21.40 15.86 -24.60
C ALA A 427 -22.82 15.29 -24.75
N PRO A 428 -23.40 15.27 -25.97
CA PRO A 428 -24.79 14.85 -26.17
C PRO A 428 -25.03 13.37 -25.82
N GLY A 429 -23.98 12.54 -25.85
CA GLY A 429 -24.02 11.12 -25.50
C GLY A 429 -23.87 10.82 -24.00
N LEU A 430 -23.84 11.83 -23.13
CA LEU A 430 -23.51 11.64 -21.72
C LEU A 430 -24.56 10.79 -20.99
N GLU A 431 -24.11 9.72 -20.33
CA GLU A 431 -24.97 8.78 -19.60
C GLU A 431 -24.79 8.86 -18.07
N ALA A 432 -23.63 9.31 -17.60
CA ALA A 432 -23.33 9.42 -16.17
C ALA A 432 -22.64 10.76 -15.85
N PHE A 433 -23.16 11.44 -14.83
CA PHE A 433 -22.59 12.68 -14.30
C PHE A 433 -22.32 12.51 -12.81
N GLU A 434 -21.08 12.79 -12.40
CA GLU A 434 -20.64 12.69 -11.01
C GLU A 434 -20.02 14.01 -10.54
N ILE A 435 -20.40 14.47 -9.35
CA ILE A 435 -19.81 15.63 -8.69
C ILE A 435 -19.16 15.15 -7.39
N ARG A 436 -17.89 15.47 -7.19
CA ARG A 436 -17.19 15.25 -5.93
C ARG A 436 -16.78 16.57 -5.32
N ASN A 437 -17.11 16.77 -4.04
CA ASN A 437 -16.46 17.75 -3.18
C ASN A 437 -16.53 19.21 -3.70
N SER A 438 -17.58 19.52 -4.47
CA SER A 438 -17.76 20.80 -5.16
C SER A 438 -18.76 21.68 -4.42
N SER A 439 -18.54 23.00 -4.38
CA SER A 439 -19.47 23.95 -3.76
C SER A 439 -20.69 24.29 -4.61
N VAL A 440 -20.86 23.69 -5.80
CA VAL A 440 -21.80 24.14 -6.85
C VAL A 440 -23.06 23.29 -6.98
N HIS A 441 -23.52 22.71 -5.89
CA HIS A 441 -24.69 21.84 -5.95
C HIS A 441 -26.00 22.56 -6.32
N HIS A 442 -26.01 23.90 -6.34
CA HIS A 442 -27.22 24.71 -6.55
C HIS A 442 -27.68 24.87 -8.00
N VAL A 443 -26.91 24.39 -8.99
CA VAL A 443 -27.18 24.65 -10.42
C VAL A 443 -27.27 23.36 -11.22
N ILE A 444 -28.05 22.39 -10.71
CA ILE A 444 -28.22 21.08 -11.35
C ILE A 444 -29.21 21.11 -12.51
N ASP A 445 -30.01 22.16 -12.63
CA ASP A 445 -30.92 22.44 -13.75
C ASP A 445 -30.23 22.36 -15.11
N ASN A 446 -28.95 22.76 -15.17
CA ASN A 446 -28.15 22.70 -16.39
C ASN A 446 -27.94 21.27 -16.91
N LEU A 447 -28.08 20.24 -16.08
CA LEU A 447 -28.00 18.84 -16.52
C LEU A 447 -29.20 18.43 -17.38
N GLY A 448 -30.29 19.21 -17.38
CA GLY A 448 -31.50 18.96 -18.18
C GLY A 448 -31.24 18.90 -19.69
N ARG A 449 -30.10 19.42 -20.14
CA ARG A 449 -29.67 19.37 -21.55
C ARG A 449 -29.20 17.98 -22.02
N TYR A 450 -28.93 17.04 -21.11
CA TYR A 450 -28.42 15.71 -21.45
C TYR A 450 -29.55 14.69 -21.54
N ASP A 451 -30.08 14.50 -22.75
CA ASP A 451 -31.20 13.58 -22.97
C ASP A 451 -30.88 12.13 -22.56
N ASN A 452 -29.62 11.69 -22.69
CA ASN A 452 -29.20 10.32 -22.44
C ASN A 452 -28.79 10.03 -20.97
N LEU A 453 -28.92 11.01 -20.08
CA LEU A 453 -28.42 10.92 -18.71
C LEU A 453 -29.18 9.83 -17.91
N LYS A 454 -28.46 8.79 -17.48
CA LYS A 454 -28.98 7.63 -16.72
C LYS A 454 -28.60 7.68 -15.24
N THR A 455 -27.47 8.27 -14.89
CA THR A 455 -26.97 8.30 -13.52
C THR A 455 -26.50 9.68 -13.13
N ILE A 456 -26.97 10.16 -11.97
CA ILE A 456 -26.43 11.34 -11.29
C ILE A 456 -25.89 10.88 -9.93
N SER A 457 -24.63 11.20 -9.65
CA SER A 457 -23.99 10.88 -8.37
C SER A 457 -23.31 12.12 -7.78
N ILE A 458 -23.55 12.39 -6.51
CA ILE A 458 -23.02 13.57 -5.83
C ILE A 458 -22.42 13.11 -4.51
N PHE A 459 -21.15 13.42 -4.31
CA PHE A 459 -20.35 12.99 -3.18
C PHE A 459 -19.70 14.19 -2.50
N GLN A 460 -19.81 14.24 -1.19
CA GLN A 460 -19.14 15.21 -0.34
C GLN A 460 -18.42 14.46 0.78
N ASP A 461 -17.09 14.37 0.68
CA ASP A 461 -16.17 13.57 1.47
C ASP A 461 -15.39 14.40 2.53
N TRP A 462 -15.36 15.74 2.44
CA TRP A 462 -14.64 16.60 3.40
C TRP A 462 -15.59 17.57 4.14
N GLU A 463 -15.22 17.87 5.39
CA GLU A 463 -15.89 18.90 6.20
C GLU A 463 -15.50 20.28 5.66
N ALA A 464 -16.48 21.01 5.14
CA ALA A 464 -16.28 22.43 4.89
C ALA A 464 -16.17 23.17 6.25
N ASN A 465 -15.13 23.99 6.42
CA ASN A 465 -14.98 24.88 7.60
C ASN A 465 -16.11 25.91 7.71
N THR A 466 -16.87 26.10 6.64
CA THR A 466 -18.05 26.97 6.55
C THR A 466 -19.31 26.11 6.39
N TYR A 467 -20.45 26.61 6.87
CA TYR A 467 -21.72 25.94 6.71
C TYR A 467 -22.00 25.72 5.21
N PRO A 468 -21.98 24.47 4.73
CA PRO A 468 -22.23 24.21 3.33
C PRO A 468 -23.71 24.43 3.06
N PRO A 469 -24.03 25.05 1.93
CA PRO A 469 -25.41 25.32 1.55
C PRO A 469 -26.19 24.02 1.32
N ASP A 470 -27.50 24.10 1.53
CA ASP A 470 -28.41 22.96 1.40
C ASP A 470 -28.50 22.47 -0.05
N PHE A 471 -28.92 21.22 -0.20
CA PHE A 471 -28.97 20.56 -1.49
C PHE A 471 -30.38 20.64 -2.09
N HIS A 472 -30.52 21.18 -3.30
CA HIS A 472 -31.83 21.43 -3.92
C HIS A 472 -31.96 20.82 -5.33
N PHE A 473 -33.00 20.02 -5.53
CA PHE A 473 -33.54 19.59 -6.82
C PHE A 473 -34.97 20.13 -6.88
N LYS A 474 -35.23 21.10 -7.74
CA LYS A 474 -36.56 21.69 -7.86
C LYS A 474 -36.98 21.78 -9.32
N SER A 475 -38.20 21.35 -9.62
CA SER A 475 -38.79 21.47 -10.96
C SER A 475 -37.97 20.80 -12.08
N LEU A 476 -37.26 19.71 -11.76
CA LEU A 476 -36.38 19.00 -12.69
C LEU A 476 -37.09 17.86 -13.40
N LYS A 477 -36.75 17.66 -14.67
CA LYS A 477 -37.25 16.55 -15.49
C LYS A 477 -36.11 15.81 -16.18
N PHE A 478 -35.88 14.57 -15.77
CA PHE A 478 -34.90 13.68 -16.40
C PHE A 478 -35.58 12.42 -16.94
N SER A 479 -35.86 12.42 -18.24
CA SER A 479 -36.62 11.35 -18.92
C SER A 479 -35.92 9.98 -18.89
N ASN A 480 -34.60 9.95 -18.78
CA ASN A 480 -33.80 8.72 -18.84
C ASN A 480 -33.07 8.37 -17.53
N LEU A 481 -33.22 9.17 -16.47
CA LEU A 481 -32.54 8.93 -15.20
C LEU A 481 -33.01 7.60 -14.58
N VAL A 482 -32.07 6.70 -14.32
CA VAL A 482 -32.30 5.36 -13.74
C VAL A 482 -31.85 5.31 -12.27
N LYS A 483 -30.81 6.08 -11.93
CA LYS A 483 -30.20 6.08 -10.59
C LYS A 483 -29.83 7.49 -10.14
N LEU A 484 -30.25 7.85 -8.94
CA LEU A 484 -29.82 9.05 -8.22
C LEU A 484 -29.09 8.64 -6.94
N LYS A 485 -27.88 9.15 -6.74
CA LYS A 485 -27.08 8.90 -5.55
C LYS A 485 -26.55 10.21 -4.97
N ILE A 486 -26.81 10.44 -3.70
CA ILE A 486 -26.38 11.63 -2.95
C ILE A 486 -25.72 11.14 -1.67
N LYS A 487 -24.44 11.49 -1.49
CA LYS A 487 -23.66 11.22 -0.29
C LYS A 487 -23.12 12.53 0.27
N LEU A 488 -23.45 12.79 1.53
CA LEU A 488 -23.18 14.05 2.20
C LEU A 488 -22.31 13.82 3.44
N CYS A 489 -21.44 14.78 3.75
CA CYS A 489 -20.67 14.79 5.00
C CYS A 489 -21.11 15.97 5.88
N SER A 490 -21.30 17.15 5.27
CA SER A 490 -21.34 18.41 6.02
C SER A 490 -22.72 19.10 6.07
N THR A 491 -23.64 18.76 5.15
CA THR A 491 -25.06 19.14 5.26
C THR A 491 -25.94 17.91 5.48
N ASP A 492 -27.08 18.12 6.14
CA ASP A 492 -28.12 17.14 6.41
C ASP A 492 -29.47 17.53 5.83
N VAL A 493 -29.49 18.57 4.98
CA VAL A 493 -30.70 19.09 4.34
C VAL A 493 -30.66 18.78 2.84
N VAL A 494 -31.64 17.99 2.40
CA VAL A 494 -31.86 17.61 1.00
C VAL A 494 -33.30 17.95 0.63
N ILE A 495 -33.47 18.85 -0.34
CA ILE A 495 -34.77 19.27 -0.87
C ILE A 495 -34.88 18.76 -2.31
N ILE A 496 -35.82 17.86 -2.55
CA ILE A 496 -36.23 17.35 -3.86
C ILE A 496 -37.72 17.62 -3.96
N THR A 497 -38.14 18.51 -4.86
CA THR A 497 -39.56 18.88 -5.05
C THR A 497 -39.89 19.15 -6.51
N ASP A 498 -41.15 18.99 -6.89
CA ASP A 498 -41.65 19.24 -8.26
C ASP A 498 -40.86 18.48 -9.36
N CYS A 499 -40.26 17.34 -9.02
CA CYS A 499 -39.38 16.59 -9.91
C CYS A 499 -40.09 15.41 -10.57
N TYR A 500 -39.84 15.17 -11.87
CA TYR A 500 -40.40 14.05 -12.62
C TYR A 500 -39.33 13.14 -13.25
N PHE A 501 -39.23 11.90 -12.76
CA PHE A 501 -38.21 10.92 -13.17
C PHE A 501 -38.83 9.57 -13.58
N PRO A 502 -39.34 9.46 -14.82
CA PRO A 502 -40.19 8.33 -15.25
C PRO A 502 -39.47 6.97 -15.31
N LYS A 503 -38.13 6.96 -15.41
CA LYS A 503 -37.31 5.74 -15.48
C LYS A 503 -36.51 5.47 -14.21
N LEU A 504 -36.65 6.30 -13.18
CA LEU A 504 -35.85 6.20 -11.96
C LEU A 504 -36.23 4.92 -11.22
N THR A 505 -35.23 4.09 -10.91
CA THR A 505 -35.41 2.80 -10.22
C THR A 505 -34.76 2.77 -8.86
N LYS A 506 -33.72 3.59 -8.62
CA LYS A 506 -32.98 3.62 -7.37
C LYS A 506 -32.64 5.05 -6.95
N VAL A 507 -32.96 5.37 -5.69
CA VAL A 507 -32.55 6.58 -4.97
C VAL A 507 -31.78 6.18 -3.72
N GLU A 508 -30.61 6.77 -3.53
CA GLU A 508 -29.75 6.55 -2.36
C GLU A 508 -29.29 7.91 -1.84
N ILE A 509 -29.79 8.31 -0.67
CA ILE A 509 -29.43 9.55 0.03
C ILE A 509 -28.80 9.15 1.36
N GLU A 510 -27.55 9.51 1.56
CA GLU A 510 -26.78 9.10 2.72
C GLU A 510 -25.97 10.26 3.28
N ARG A 511 -25.99 10.43 4.60
CA ARG A 511 -25.04 11.27 5.33
C ARG A 511 -24.07 10.40 6.12
N GLU A 512 -22.78 10.53 5.83
CA GLU A 512 -21.73 9.91 6.63
C GLU A 512 -21.62 10.63 7.98
N HIS A 513 -21.58 9.87 9.07
CA HIS A 513 -21.67 10.40 10.43
C HIS A 513 -20.32 10.98 10.87
N TYR A 514 -20.12 12.27 10.66
CA TYR A 514 -19.08 13.04 11.34
C TYR A 514 -19.66 13.81 12.53
N HIS A 515 -18.92 13.83 13.64
CA HIS A 515 -19.30 14.50 14.89
C HIS A 515 -19.30 16.03 14.72
N VAL A 516 -20.38 16.59 14.18
CA VAL A 516 -20.59 18.04 14.22
C VAL A 516 -21.43 18.37 15.45
N ASP A 517 -20.77 18.69 16.57
CA ASP A 517 -21.37 19.16 17.84
C ASP A 517 -22.09 20.52 17.72
N ARG A 518 -22.25 21.05 16.50
CA ARG A 518 -22.80 22.39 16.21
C ARG A 518 -23.72 22.36 14.99
N ILE A 519 -24.85 21.68 15.09
CA ILE A 519 -25.98 21.88 14.15
C ILE A 519 -26.88 22.98 14.73
N PRO A 520 -27.05 24.14 14.06
CA PRO A 520 -27.98 25.19 14.49
C PRO A 520 -29.43 24.67 14.58
N ARG A 521 -30.20 25.11 15.58
CA ARG A 521 -31.55 24.61 15.87
C ARG A 521 -32.64 25.05 14.85
N ASP A 522 -32.34 26.01 13.98
CA ASP A 522 -33.30 26.64 13.06
C ASP A 522 -33.02 26.33 11.58
N ARG A 523 -32.53 25.13 11.24
CA ARG A 523 -32.33 24.75 9.82
C ARG A 523 -33.60 24.23 9.17
N ASP A 524 -33.68 24.42 7.84
CA ASP A 524 -34.68 23.80 6.99
C ASP A 524 -34.62 22.27 7.09
N LEU A 525 -35.77 21.62 6.93
CA LEU A 525 -35.89 20.17 6.94
C LEU A 525 -35.74 19.61 5.52
N SER A 526 -35.16 18.42 5.40
CA SER A 526 -35.09 17.68 4.15
C SER A 526 -36.48 17.29 3.69
N LEU A 527 -36.84 17.70 2.47
CA LEU A 527 -38.09 17.39 1.81
C LEU A 527 -37.79 16.53 0.58
N VAL A 528 -38.32 15.31 0.51
CA VAL A 528 -38.02 14.37 -0.59
C VAL A 528 -39.31 13.95 -1.29
N GLU A 529 -39.75 14.76 -2.24
CA GLU A 529 -40.97 14.59 -3.00
C GLU A 529 -40.66 14.59 -4.50
N MET A 530 -40.92 13.47 -5.17
CA MET A 530 -40.70 13.33 -6.60
C MET A 530 -41.69 12.33 -7.20
N GLU A 531 -42.04 12.55 -8.46
CA GLU A 531 -42.78 11.61 -9.27
C GLU A 531 -41.84 10.60 -9.92
N ALA A 532 -41.76 9.40 -9.35
CA ALA A 532 -40.89 8.31 -9.82
C ALA A 532 -41.67 6.99 -9.93
N PRO A 533 -42.52 6.81 -10.96
CA PRO A 533 -43.46 5.68 -11.05
C PRO A 533 -42.78 4.31 -11.15
N LYS A 534 -41.49 4.26 -11.54
CA LYS A 534 -40.71 3.01 -11.65
C LYS A 534 -39.75 2.80 -10.48
N LEU A 535 -39.83 3.60 -9.42
CA LEU A 535 -38.94 3.51 -8.28
C LEU A 535 -39.08 2.14 -7.61
N ARG A 536 -37.96 1.43 -7.44
CA ARG A 536 -37.90 0.10 -6.80
C ARG A 536 -37.17 0.13 -5.46
N SER A 537 -36.24 1.07 -5.27
CA SER A 537 -35.41 1.16 -4.07
C SER A 537 -35.28 2.61 -3.63
N LEU A 538 -35.67 2.88 -2.38
CA LEU A 538 -35.47 4.15 -1.69
C LEU A 538 -34.66 3.92 -0.42
N TYR A 539 -33.46 4.50 -0.37
CA TYR A 539 -32.59 4.49 0.81
C TYR A 539 -32.33 5.92 1.25
N ILE A 540 -32.65 6.22 2.50
CA ILE A 540 -32.43 7.52 3.14
C ILE A 540 -31.75 7.27 4.50
N SER A 541 -30.59 7.88 4.72
CA SER A 541 -29.83 7.71 5.95
C SER A 541 -29.17 8.99 6.45
N GLY A 542 -29.34 9.31 7.73
CA GLY A 542 -28.55 10.36 8.42
C GLY A 542 -28.93 11.82 8.14
N ILE A 543 -30.00 12.08 7.38
CA ILE A 543 -30.46 13.45 7.06
C ILE A 543 -31.56 13.94 8.01
N SER A 544 -31.77 15.26 8.11
CA SER A 544 -32.83 15.85 8.93
C SER A 544 -34.15 15.90 8.16
N LEU A 545 -34.85 14.77 8.05
CA LEU A 545 -36.09 14.61 7.29
C LEU A 545 -37.27 15.36 7.95
N VAL A 546 -38.21 15.87 7.14
CA VAL A 546 -39.45 16.49 7.62
C VAL A 546 -40.21 15.64 8.64
N ASP A 547 -40.94 16.31 9.54
CA ASP A 547 -41.69 15.70 10.65
C ASP A 547 -42.61 14.56 10.17
N ASP A 548 -43.32 14.76 9.06
CA ASP A 548 -44.21 13.79 8.45
C ASP A 548 -43.71 13.43 7.05
N PHE A 549 -43.29 12.18 6.85
CA PHE A 549 -42.82 11.68 5.56
C PHE A 549 -43.79 10.65 5.00
N VAL A 550 -44.28 10.90 3.78
CA VAL A 550 -45.28 10.05 3.12
C VAL A 550 -44.66 9.31 1.94
N VAL A 551 -44.89 8.01 1.90
CA VAL A 551 -44.43 7.09 0.85
C VAL A 551 -45.67 6.45 0.23
N SER A 552 -46.43 7.21 -0.55
CA SER A 552 -47.59 6.72 -1.31
C SER A 552 -47.38 6.80 -2.83
N GLN A 553 -46.58 7.75 -3.30
CA GLN A 553 -46.35 8.01 -4.73
C GLN A 553 -45.46 6.97 -5.47
N TYR A 554 -45.09 5.85 -4.84
CA TYR A 554 -44.15 4.87 -5.41
C TYR A 554 -44.74 3.45 -5.49
N PRO A 555 -45.67 3.19 -6.43
CA PRO A 555 -46.41 1.91 -6.49
C PRO A 555 -45.53 0.69 -6.78
N ASN A 556 -44.33 0.89 -7.32
CA ASN A 556 -43.38 -0.18 -7.68
C ASN A 556 -42.27 -0.40 -6.65
N LEU A 557 -42.36 0.25 -5.48
CA LEU A 557 -41.32 0.20 -4.46
C LEU A 557 -41.20 -1.22 -3.87
N ARG A 558 -39.98 -1.77 -3.89
CA ARG A 558 -39.65 -3.09 -3.34
C ARG A 558 -38.79 -3.01 -2.09
N SER A 559 -37.95 -1.97 -1.98
CA SER A 559 -37.09 -1.75 -0.83
C SER A 559 -37.22 -0.33 -0.31
N LEU A 560 -37.49 -0.21 0.98
CA LEU A 560 -37.53 1.05 1.70
C LEU A 560 -36.64 0.97 2.95
N THR A 561 -35.65 1.84 3.03
CA THR A 561 -34.74 1.93 4.18
C THR A 561 -34.64 3.38 4.63
N ILE A 562 -35.01 3.64 5.88
CA ILE A 562 -34.92 4.95 6.53
C ILE A 562 -34.16 4.79 7.85
N ILE A 563 -32.96 5.35 7.92
CA ILE A 563 -32.03 5.14 9.04
C ILE A 563 -31.54 6.47 9.60
N LYS A 564 -31.55 6.63 10.92
CA LYS A 564 -30.95 7.76 11.66
C LYS A 564 -31.35 9.14 11.12
N CYS A 565 -32.59 9.31 10.67
CA CYS A 565 -33.10 10.61 10.24
C CYS A 565 -33.53 11.43 11.46
N SER A 566 -32.85 12.55 11.74
CA SER A 566 -33.20 13.47 12.81
C SER A 566 -34.49 14.21 12.45
N GLN A 567 -35.36 14.48 13.43
CA GLN A 567 -36.66 15.18 13.29
C GLN A 567 -37.86 14.37 12.74
N LEU A 568 -37.68 13.22 12.08
CA LEU A 568 -38.82 12.40 11.64
C LEU A 568 -39.70 11.97 12.83
N LYS A 569 -40.98 12.36 12.82
CA LYS A 569 -41.99 12.00 13.85
C LYS A 569 -42.99 10.97 13.33
N THR A 570 -43.42 11.08 12.08
CA THR A 570 -44.39 10.19 11.45
C THR A 570 -43.88 9.70 10.11
N LEU A 571 -43.98 8.40 9.87
CA LEU A 571 -43.77 7.77 8.58
C LEU A 571 -45.08 7.13 8.12
N THR A 572 -45.62 7.57 6.99
CA THR A 572 -46.81 6.98 6.38
C THR A 572 -46.41 6.20 5.13
N VAL A 573 -46.68 4.89 5.10
CA VAL A 573 -46.41 4.01 3.96
C VAL A 573 -47.71 3.43 3.46
N GLU A 574 -48.17 3.91 2.32
CA GLU A 574 -49.46 3.51 1.72
C GLU A 574 -49.23 3.20 0.23
N GLU A 575 -50.14 2.47 -0.40
CA GLU A 575 -50.11 2.22 -1.85
C GLU A 575 -48.80 1.58 -2.36
N CYS A 576 -48.08 0.85 -1.49
CA CYS A 576 -46.81 0.16 -1.79
C CYS A 576 -46.96 -1.38 -1.77
N PRO A 577 -47.78 -1.99 -2.65
CA PRO A 577 -48.13 -3.42 -2.56
C PRO A 577 -46.97 -4.37 -2.88
N LEU A 578 -45.89 -3.87 -3.49
CA LEU A 578 -44.74 -4.68 -3.92
C LEU A 578 -43.56 -4.63 -2.94
N LEU A 579 -43.74 -4.06 -1.75
CA LEU A 579 -42.65 -3.93 -0.78
C LEU A 579 -42.21 -5.31 -0.26
N GLU A 580 -40.92 -5.62 -0.43
CA GLU A 580 -40.28 -6.88 -0.04
C GLU A 580 -39.31 -6.68 1.15
N THR A 581 -38.71 -5.50 1.26
CA THR A 581 -37.78 -5.14 2.34
C THR A 581 -38.11 -3.78 2.93
N PHE A 582 -38.21 -3.73 4.26
CA PHE A 582 -38.47 -2.53 5.03
C PHE A 582 -37.54 -2.45 6.24
N GLU A 583 -36.81 -1.34 6.37
CA GLU A 583 -35.94 -1.07 7.51
C GLU A 583 -36.16 0.37 7.99
N LEU A 584 -36.57 0.51 9.25
CA LEU A 584 -36.71 1.79 9.94
C LEU A 584 -35.87 1.77 11.22
N TYR A 585 -34.91 2.67 11.32
CA TYR A 585 -34.11 2.87 12.53
C TYR A 585 -34.03 4.36 12.85
N SER A 586 -34.51 4.78 14.02
CA SER A 586 -34.40 6.16 14.50
C SER A 586 -33.96 6.18 15.95
N SER A 587 -33.24 7.23 16.36
CA SER A 587 -32.89 7.48 17.75
C SER A 587 -34.09 7.95 18.59
N HIS A 588 -35.18 8.38 17.94
CA HIS A 588 -36.41 8.83 18.58
C HIS A 588 -37.60 7.96 18.15
N LYS A 589 -38.70 8.03 18.89
CA LYS A 589 -39.92 7.28 18.57
C LYS A 589 -40.59 7.87 17.33
N VAL A 590 -40.68 7.08 16.26
CA VAL A 590 -41.39 7.41 15.01
C VAL A 590 -42.74 6.67 14.99
N SER A 591 -43.83 7.38 14.77
CA SER A 591 -45.16 6.80 14.52
C SER A 591 -45.20 6.26 13.08
N LEU A 592 -45.54 4.98 12.91
CA LEU A 592 -45.64 4.35 11.60
C LEU A 592 -47.12 4.13 11.25
N ASN A 593 -47.59 4.74 10.17
CA ASN A 593 -48.91 4.54 9.62
C ASN A 593 -48.81 3.73 8.32
N HIS A 594 -49.65 2.72 8.15
CA HIS A 594 -49.67 1.93 6.91
C HIS A 594 -51.06 1.33 6.62
N ASP A 595 -51.38 1.17 5.34
CA ASP A 595 -52.63 0.58 4.83
C ASP A 595 -52.68 -0.96 4.87
N GLY A 596 -51.62 -1.59 5.40
CA GLY A 596 -51.46 -3.04 5.47
C GLY A 596 -50.36 -3.58 4.55
N CYS A 597 -49.77 -2.74 3.69
CA CYS A 597 -48.62 -3.10 2.85
C CYS A 597 -47.42 -3.65 3.65
N LEU A 598 -47.30 -3.28 4.93
CA LEU A 598 -46.21 -3.71 5.81
C LEU A 598 -46.51 -4.97 6.62
N ASN A 599 -47.73 -5.51 6.64
CA ASN A 599 -48.15 -6.56 7.59
C ASN A 599 -47.28 -7.83 7.54
N SER A 600 -46.72 -8.18 6.37
CA SER A 600 -45.85 -9.35 6.20
C SER A 600 -44.38 -9.10 6.60
N LEU A 601 -43.96 -7.83 6.69
CA LEU A 601 -42.59 -7.39 6.93
C LEU A 601 -42.41 -6.79 8.33
N TRP A 602 -43.45 -6.14 8.82
CA TRP A 602 -43.59 -5.51 10.11
C TRP A 602 -44.57 -6.35 10.92
N GLY A 603 -44.04 -7.38 11.58
CA GLY A 603 -44.88 -8.32 12.31
C GLY A 603 -45.74 -7.60 13.35
N ASP A 604 -47.03 -7.94 13.38
CA ASP A 604 -47.98 -7.50 14.40
C ASP A 604 -47.35 -7.53 15.79
N SER A 605 -47.18 -6.35 16.38
CA SER A 605 -47.17 -6.21 17.83
C SER A 605 -47.70 -4.83 18.20
N SER A 606 -48.99 -4.81 18.46
CA SER A 606 -49.57 -4.01 19.55
C SER A 606 -48.81 -4.31 20.85
N ASN A 607 -47.63 -3.72 21.04
CA ASN A 607 -47.05 -3.28 22.30
C ASN A 607 -45.59 -2.85 22.10
N SER A 608 -45.34 -1.64 22.58
CA SER A 608 -44.05 -1.00 22.77
C SER A 608 -42.97 -1.88 23.41
N SER A 609 -41.73 -1.60 23.00
CA SER A 609 -40.41 -2.00 23.54
C SER A 609 -39.69 -3.15 22.80
N SER A 610 -38.65 -2.73 22.07
CA SER A 610 -37.43 -3.46 21.70
C SER A 610 -37.57 -4.91 21.24
N ARG A 611 -37.45 -5.18 19.92
CA ARG A 611 -36.89 -6.45 19.43
C ARG A 611 -35.99 -6.29 18.22
N PHE A 612 -34.70 -6.24 18.51
CA PHE A 612 -33.59 -6.64 17.66
C PHE A 612 -33.82 -8.03 17.02
N GLY A 613 -33.49 -8.14 15.73
CA GLY A 613 -32.86 -9.32 15.14
C GLY A 613 -33.64 -10.64 15.14
N LYS A 614 -34.65 -10.78 14.27
CA LYS A 614 -35.21 -12.13 13.94
C LYS A 614 -34.65 -12.76 12.66
N LYS A 615 -33.93 -12.05 11.79
CA LYS A 615 -33.31 -12.65 10.58
C LYS A 615 -31.89 -13.19 10.78
N MET A 616 -31.15 -12.75 11.81
CA MET A 616 -29.80 -13.27 12.13
C MET A 616 -29.80 -14.57 12.96
N LYS A 617 -30.85 -14.87 13.74
CA LYS A 617 -30.90 -16.11 14.55
C LYS A 617 -31.06 -17.37 13.68
N SER A 618 -31.76 -17.29 12.56
CA SER A 618 -31.90 -18.41 11.60
C SER A 618 -30.57 -18.80 10.95
N ILE A 619 -29.68 -17.82 10.69
CA ILE A 619 -28.38 -18.05 10.05
C ILE A 619 -27.34 -18.53 11.07
N LEU A 620 -27.33 -17.97 12.28
CA LEU A 620 -26.38 -18.38 13.34
C LEU A 620 -26.74 -19.74 13.97
N GLN A 621 -27.99 -20.17 13.93
CA GLN A 621 -28.40 -21.50 14.42
C GLN A 621 -28.09 -22.62 13.41
N LYS A 622 -27.85 -22.29 12.13
CA LYS A 622 -27.33 -23.22 11.11
C LYS A 622 -25.80 -23.42 11.17
N LEU A 623 -25.07 -22.59 11.93
CA LEU A 623 -23.60 -22.66 12.06
C LEU A 623 -23.12 -23.31 13.38
N LYS A 624 -24.03 -23.85 14.20
CA LYS A 624 -23.69 -24.45 15.50
C LYS A 624 -24.30 -25.85 15.74
N ASN A 625 -24.28 -26.73 14.75
CA ASN A 625 -24.46 -28.16 15.01
C ASN A 625 -23.22 -28.94 14.52
N PRO A 626 -22.49 -29.63 15.42
CA PRO A 626 -21.38 -30.48 15.05
C PRO A 626 -21.91 -31.76 14.39
N LEU A 627 -21.28 -32.16 13.30
CA LEU A 627 -21.44 -33.45 12.66
C LEU A 627 -21.30 -34.57 13.71
N LYS A 628 -22.35 -35.37 13.90
CA LYS A 628 -22.23 -36.74 14.39
C LYS A 628 -22.35 -37.68 13.18
N PRO A 629 -21.46 -38.68 13.06
CA PRO A 629 -21.46 -39.60 11.94
C PRO A 629 -22.60 -40.61 12.08
N LYS A 630 -23.14 -41.08 10.96
CA LYS A 630 -23.86 -42.34 10.88
C LYS A 630 -23.18 -43.21 9.83
N ASP A 631 -22.89 -44.41 10.31
CA ASP A 631 -22.40 -45.65 9.69
C ASP A 631 -20.93 -45.68 9.24
#